data_AF-A0AAE2VCF8-F1
#
_entry.id   AF-A0AAE2VCF8-F1
#
_cell.length_a   1.000
_cell.length_b   1.000
_cell.length_c   1.000
_cell.angle_alpha   90.00
_cell.angle_beta   90.00
_cell.angle_gamma   90.00
#
_symmetry.space_group_name_H-M   'P 1'
#
loop_
_entity.id
_entity.type
_entity.pdbx_description
1 polymer ?
#
loop_
_entity_poly.entity_id
_entity_poly.type
_entity_poly.pdbx_seq_one_letter_code
_entity_poly.pdbx_strand_id
1 'polypeptide(L)'
;MRIIPTKDAVFEKIENSLGSQQENTQLETLAGIDCDEEDLENQRELGDEDPIVTIELIAQWLPETGEGILDWFYLRLSGAQADPPLIEHGGALLAFNTQGKAPDLDILIDDAVKSLNDSIEWAEFELDEA
;
A
#
# COMPACT_ATOMS: atom_id res chain seq x y z
N MET A 1 1.21 18.69 -0.86
CA MET A 1 0.45 17.48 -1.21
C MET A 1 -0.76 17.39 -0.29
N ARG A 2 -1.91 16.94 -0.78
CA ARG A 2 -3.11 16.70 0.05
C ARG A 2 -3.36 15.20 0.12
N ILE A 3 -3.45 14.67 1.34
CA ILE A 3 -3.86 13.29 1.60
C ILE A 3 -5.39 13.21 1.67
N ILE A 4 -5.94 12.14 1.10
CA ILE A 4 -7.36 11.91 0.87
C ILE A 4 -7.68 10.50 1.38
N PRO A 5 -8.39 10.36 2.51
CA PRO A 5 -8.76 9.06 3.05
C PRO A 5 -9.68 8.28 2.09
N THR A 6 -9.65 6.95 2.18
CA THR A 6 -10.50 6.04 1.36
C THR A 6 -12.00 6.29 1.52
N LYS A 7 -12.42 6.84 2.66
CA LYS A 7 -13.83 7.19 2.95
C LYS A 7 -14.28 8.51 2.31
N ASP A 8 -13.37 9.31 1.75
CA ASP A 8 -13.69 10.57 1.10
C ASP A 8 -14.27 10.33 -0.29
N ALA A 9 -15.35 11.03 -0.67
CA ALA A 9 -15.97 10.89 -1.99
C ALA A 9 -15.04 11.34 -3.15
N VAL A 10 -13.96 12.06 -2.86
CA VAL A 10 -12.91 12.39 -3.83
C VAL A 10 -12.04 11.17 -4.14
N PHE A 11 -11.91 10.21 -3.22
CA PHE A 11 -11.12 9.00 -3.42
C PHE A 11 -11.59 8.22 -4.65
N GLU A 12 -12.89 7.91 -4.73
CA GLU A 12 -13.49 7.17 -5.85
C GLU A 12 -13.26 7.88 -7.20
N LYS A 13 -13.19 9.22 -7.20
CA LYS A 13 -12.89 9.97 -8.43
C LYS A 13 -11.45 9.76 -8.86
N ILE A 14 -10.51 9.80 -7.92
CA ILE A 14 -9.09 9.58 -8.19
C ILE A 14 -8.86 8.14 -8.66
N GLU A 15 -9.49 7.17 -8.01
CA GLU A 15 -9.41 5.75 -8.40
C GLU A 15 -9.91 5.53 -9.84
N ASN A 16 -11.07 6.11 -10.19
CA ASN A 16 -11.59 6.07 -11.56
C ASN A 16 -10.67 6.79 -12.56
N SER A 17 -10.09 7.93 -12.19
CA SER A 17 -9.12 8.65 -13.02
C SER A 17 -7.90 7.79 -13.34
N LEU A 18 -7.34 7.11 -12.32
CA LEU A 18 -6.19 6.21 -12.48
C LEU A 18 -6.55 4.99 -13.32
N GLY A 19 -7.69 4.34 -13.05
CA GLY A 19 -8.13 3.17 -13.81
C GLY A 19 -8.45 3.45 -15.27
N SER A 20 -8.93 4.66 -15.59
CA SER A 20 -9.20 5.08 -16.98
C SER A 20 -7.97 5.53 -17.77
N GLN A 21 -6.84 5.75 -17.09
CA GLN A 21 -5.59 6.26 -17.67
C GLN A 21 -4.39 5.45 -17.20
N GLN A 22 -4.57 4.14 -17.02
CA GLN A 22 -3.56 3.25 -16.44
C GLN A 22 -2.24 3.25 -17.23
N GLU A 23 -2.29 3.46 -18.55
CA GLU A 23 -1.11 3.58 -19.40
C GLU A 23 -0.31 4.88 -19.21
N ASN A 24 -0.90 5.88 -18.54
CA ASN A 24 -0.31 7.18 -18.28
C ASN A 24 0.11 7.36 -16.82
N THR A 25 -0.08 6.34 -15.97
CA THR A 25 0.34 6.39 -14.57
C THR A 25 1.84 6.15 -14.44
N GLN A 26 2.43 6.76 -13.42
CA GLN A 26 3.73 6.39 -12.87
C GLN A 26 3.50 5.48 -11.67
N LEU A 27 4.44 4.58 -11.45
CA LEU A 27 4.43 3.59 -10.36
C LEU A 27 5.77 3.66 -9.65
N GLU A 28 5.75 3.70 -8.33
CA GLU A 28 6.95 3.66 -7.51
C GLU A 28 6.70 2.86 -6.23
N THR A 29 7.63 1.95 -5.91
CA THR A 29 7.62 1.22 -4.64
C THR A 29 8.22 2.13 -3.56
N LEU A 30 7.48 2.37 -2.48
CA LEU A 30 7.95 3.22 -1.38
C LEU A 30 8.67 2.41 -0.30
N ALA A 31 8.11 1.26 0.06
CA ALA A 31 8.62 0.44 1.14
C ALA A 31 8.28 -1.03 0.93
N GLY A 32 9.16 -1.91 1.38
CA GLY A 32 8.90 -3.33 1.61
C GLY A 32 8.99 -3.59 3.11
N ILE A 33 8.01 -4.30 3.65
CA ILE A 33 7.87 -4.63 5.07
C ILE A 33 7.83 -6.15 5.18
N ASP A 34 8.85 -6.73 5.78
CA ASP A 34 8.87 -8.16 6.07
C ASP A 34 8.19 -8.41 7.42
N CYS A 35 7.25 -9.35 7.45
CA CYS A 35 6.56 -9.74 8.68
C CYS A 35 7.47 -10.64 9.52
N ASP A 36 7.64 -10.31 10.80
CA ASP A 36 8.54 -11.04 11.68
C ASP A 36 7.90 -12.30 12.29
N GLU A 37 8.62 -13.01 13.17
CA GLU A 37 8.09 -14.23 13.78
C GLU A 37 6.85 -13.97 14.65
N GLU A 38 6.75 -12.81 15.31
CA GLU A 38 5.60 -12.43 16.13
C GLU A 38 4.37 -12.16 15.25
N ASP A 39 4.55 -11.43 14.16
CA ASP A 39 3.49 -11.18 13.16
C ASP A 39 2.93 -12.50 12.58
N LEU A 40 3.82 -13.45 12.26
CA LEU A 40 3.43 -14.74 11.70
C LEU A 40 2.72 -15.62 12.73
N GLU A 41 3.10 -15.55 14.00
CA GLU A 41 2.40 -16.24 15.09
C GLU A 41 1.01 -15.65 15.31
N ASN A 42 0.88 -14.32 15.38
CA ASN A 42 -0.40 -13.63 15.54
C ASN A 42 -1.39 -13.99 14.43
N GLN A 43 -0.96 -14.02 13.17
CA GLN A 43 -1.79 -14.43 12.05
C GLN A 43 -2.31 -15.87 12.20
N ARG A 44 -1.46 -16.80 12.65
CA ARG A 44 -1.85 -18.20 12.90
C ARG A 44 -2.80 -18.32 14.08
N GLU A 45 -2.63 -17.53 15.13
CA GLU A 45 -3.56 -17.50 16.27
C GLU A 45 -4.95 -16.99 15.86
N LEU A 46 -5.02 -16.09 14.87
CA LEU A 46 -6.28 -15.67 14.24
C LEU A 46 -6.84 -16.70 13.24
N GLY A 47 -6.13 -17.80 12.99
CA GLY A 47 -6.56 -18.91 12.15
C GLY A 47 -6.12 -18.82 10.68
N ASP A 48 -5.15 -17.97 10.35
CA ASP A 48 -4.55 -17.94 9.01
C ASP A 48 -3.46 -19.02 8.88
N GLU A 49 -3.76 -20.06 8.09
CA GLU A 49 -2.85 -21.19 7.83
C GLU A 49 -1.78 -20.86 6.77
N ASP A 50 -1.92 -19.75 6.04
CA ASP A 50 -0.98 -19.31 5.01
C ASP A 50 -0.63 -17.82 5.20
N PRO A 51 0.14 -17.49 6.25
CA PRO A 51 0.32 -16.11 6.69
C PRO A 51 1.04 -15.25 5.64
N ILE A 52 0.77 -13.96 5.69
CA ILE A 52 1.48 -12.91 4.96
C ILE A 52 2.90 -12.80 5.52
N VAL A 53 3.89 -12.83 4.61
CA VAL A 53 5.32 -12.77 4.95
C VAL A 53 5.98 -11.46 4.53
N THR A 54 5.44 -10.79 3.51
CA THR A 54 5.98 -9.52 3.03
C THR A 54 4.82 -8.65 2.54
N ILE A 55 4.88 -7.36 2.85
CA ILE A 55 4.00 -6.31 2.36
C ILE A 55 4.84 -5.32 1.54
N GLU A 56 4.33 -4.88 0.39
CA GLU A 56 4.91 -3.80 -0.40
C GLU A 56 3.94 -2.63 -0.51
N LEU A 57 4.45 -1.42 -0.29
CA LEU A 57 3.71 -0.17 -0.48
C LEU A 57 4.08 0.42 -1.84
N ILE A 58 3.09 0.63 -2.70
CA ILE A 58 3.30 1.13 -4.06
C ILE A 58 2.39 2.32 -4.31
N ALA A 59 2.99 3.45 -4.69
CA ALA A 59 2.25 4.62 -5.17
C ALA A 59 2.07 4.52 -6.68
N GLN A 60 0.86 4.82 -7.12
CA GLN A 60 0.53 5.08 -8.50
C GLN A 60 -0.03 6.50 -8.65
N TRP A 61 0.40 7.25 -9.67
CA TRP A 61 -0.14 8.59 -9.90
C TRP A 61 -0.12 9.02 -11.36
N LEU A 62 -1.02 9.95 -11.72
CA LEU A 62 -1.02 10.64 -13.00
C LEU A 62 -0.11 11.86 -12.92
N PRO A 63 0.98 11.94 -13.70
CA PRO A 63 1.91 13.09 -13.64
C PRO A 63 1.25 14.43 -13.99
N GLU A 64 0.27 14.42 -14.90
CA GLU A 64 -0.37 15.65 -15.38
C GLU A 64 -1.26 16.30 -14.32
N THR A 65 -2.03 15.50 -13.58
CA THR A 65 -2.97 16.01 -12.56
C THR A 65 -2.39 15.97 -11.16
N GLY A 66 -1.38 15.11 -10.93
CA GLY A 66 -0.83 14.85 -9.62
C GLY A 66 -1.74 14.02 -8.72
N GLU A 67 -2.81 13.45 -9.26
CA GLU A 67 -3.72 12.55 -8.57
C GLU A 67 -3.11 11.15 -8.49
N GLY A 68 -3.10 10.56 -7.30
CA GLY A 68 -2.53 9.25 -7.08
C GLY A 68 -3.16 8.50 -5.93
N ILE A 69 -2.87 7.20 -5.87
CA ILE A 69 -3.25 6.28 -4.81
C ILE A 69 -2.00 5.59 -4.32
N LEU A 70 -1.95 5.37 -3.01
CA LEU A 70 -1.03 4.44 -2.39
C LEU A 70 -1.78 3.15 -2.07
N ASP A 71 -1.34 2.08 -2.69
CA ASP A 71 -1.83 0.72 -2.51
C ASP A 71 -0.83 -0.10 -1.71
N TRP A 72 -1.32 -1.15 -1.05
CA TRP A 72 -0.46 -2.18 -0.50
C TRP A 72 -0.70 -3.52 -1.19
N PHE A 73 0.39 -4.26 -1.35
CA PHE A 73 0.45 -5.58 -1.94
C PHE A 73 1.11 -6.52 -0.95
N TYR A 74 0.83 -7.80 -1.03
CA TYR A 74 1.42 -8.76 -0.11
C TYR A 74 1.72 -10.11 -0.75
N LEU A 75 2.68 -10.81 -0.14
CA LEU A 75 3.04 -12.18 -0.45
C LEU A 75 2.65 -13.05 0.74
N ARG A 76 1.95 -14.15 0.48
CA ARG A 76 1.74 -15.21 1.46
C ARG A 76 2.91 -16.19 1.45
N LEU A 77 3.10 -16.90 2.55
CA LEU A 77 4.17 -17.88 2.72
C LEU A 77 4.21 -18.90 1.57
N SER A 78 3.05 -19.42 1.15
CA SER A 78 2.96 -20.36 0.02
C SER A 78 3.31 -19.71 -1.33
N GLY A 79 2.93 -18.45 -1.50
CA GLY A 79 3.12 -17.67 -2.74
C GLY A 79 4.54 -17.13 -2.90
N ALA A 80 5.25 -16.88 -1.81
CA ALA A 80 6.62 -16.36 -1.80
C ALA A 80 7.64 -17.35 -2.42
N GLN A 81 7.35 -18.66 -2.39
CA GLN A 81 8.20 -19.68 -2.98
C GLN A 81 7.86 -20.02 -4.44
N ALA A 82 6.81 -19.41 -5.01
CA ALA A 82 6.45 -19.59 -6.40
C ALA A 82 7.41 -18.83 -7.34
N ASP A 83 7.50 -19.28 -8.60
CA ASP A 83 8.28 -18.61 -9.65
C ASP A 83 7.40 -18.37 -10.90
N PRO A 84 6.96 -17.11 -11.16
CA PRO A 84 7.19 -15.93 -10.33
C PRO A 84 6.39 -15.98 -9.00
N PRO A 85 6.79 -15.19 -7.98
CA PRO A 85 6.04 -15.08 -6.73
C PRO A 85 4.59 -14.66 -6.95
N LEU A 86 3.68 -15.15 -6.11
CA LEU A 86 2.25 -14.82 -6.20
C LEU A 86 1.94 -13.60 -5.33
N ILE A 87 1.83 -12.43 -5.97
CA ILE A 87 1.50 -11.16 -5.33
C ILE A 87 -0.01 -10.97 -5.29
N GLU A 88 -0.54 -10.62 -4.12
CA GLU A 88 -1.94 -10.26 -3.90
C GLU A 88 -2.08 -8.76 -3.63
N HIS A 89 -3.21 -8.17 -4.03
CA HIS A 89 -3.53 -6.77 -3.74
C HIS A 89 -4.31 -6.68 -2.42
N GLY A 90 -3.77 -5.92 -1.47
CA GLY A 90 -4.39 -5.70 -0.16
C GLY A 90 -5.40 -4.56 -0.14
N GLY A 91 -5.44 -3.76 -1.22
CA GLY A 91 -6.33 -2.61 -1.36
C GLY A 91 -5.60 -1.29 -1.25
N ALA A 92 -6.38 -0.21 -1.38
CA ALA A 92 -5.87 1.14 -1.26
C ALA A 92 -5.81 1.59 0.19
N LEU A 93 -4.70 2.23 0.57
CA LEU A 93 -4.51 2.82 1.89
C LEU A 93 -4.98 4.27 1.93
N LEU A 94 -4.63 5.04 0.89
CA LEU A 94 -4.97 6.46 0.78
C LEU A 94 -4.87 6.93 -0.67
N ALA A 95 -5.54 8.04 -0.97
CA ALA A 95 -5.29 8.81 -2.18
C ALA A 95 -4.51 10.09 -1.84
N PHE A 96 -3.88 10.68 -2.85
CA PHE A 96 -3.21 11.96 -2.74
C PHE A 96 -3.42 12.82 -3.98
N ASN A 97 -3.26 14.14 -3.81
CA ASN A 97 -3.23 15.09 -4.92
C ASN A 97 -2.14 16.14 -4.70
N THR A 98 -1.26 16.29 -5.68
CA THR A 98 -0.12 17.23 -5.66
C THR A 98 -0.33 18.45 -6.56
N GLN A 99 -1.48 18.54 -7.24
CA GLN A 99 -1.87 19.61 -8.16
C GLN A 99 -0.93 19.73 -9.37
N GLY A 100 -0.73 18.63 -10.08
CA GLY A 100 0.09 18.54 -11.29
C GLY A 100 1.59 18.60 -11.03
N LYS A 101 2.04 18.19 -9.83
CA LYS A 101 3.46 18.10 -9.46
C LYS A 101 3.84 16.66 -9.19
N ALA A 102 5.13 16.35 -9.21
CA ALA A 102 5.59 15.07 -8.66
C ALA A 102 5.22 14.98 -7.16
N PRO A 103 4.74 13.82 -6.67
CA PRO A 103 4.54 13.60 -5.25
C PRO A 103 5.87 13.57 -4.51
N ASP A 104 5.79 13.94 -3.23
CA ASP A 104 6.87 13.71 -2.27
C ASP A 104 6.54 12.39 -1.58
N LEU A 105 7.17 11.31 -2.04
CA LEU A 105 6.80 9.95 -1.67
C LEU A 105 7.17 9.64 -0.21
N ASP A 106 8.26 10.20 0.29
CA ASP A 106 8.71 9.98 1.67
C ASP A 106 7.63 10.36 2.68
N ILE A 107 6.91 11.45 2.41
CA ILE A 107 5.80 11.93 3.27
C ILE A 107 4.60 10.98 3.26
N LEU A 108 4.43 10.17 2.20
CA LEU A 108 3.32 9.22 2.13
C LEU A 108 3.51 8.03 3.09
N ILE A 109 4.76 7.69 3.43
CA ILE A 109 5.09 6.48 4.18
C ILE A 109 4.47 6.54 5.60
N ASP A 110 4.57 7.67 6.29
CA ASP A 110 4.02 7.84 7.65
C ASP A 110 2.49 7.61 7.69
N ASP A 111 1.75 8.26 6.78
CA ASP A 111 0.30 8.11 6.68
C ASP A 111 -0.08 6.70 6.18
N ALA A 112 0.76 6.08 5.36
CA ALA A 112 0.57 4.72 4.88
C ALA A 112 0.65 3.69 6.00
N VAL A 113 1.72 3.73 6.80
CA VAL A 113 1.93 2.82 7.92
C VAL A 113 0.80 2.94 8.92
N LYS A 114 0.36 4.18 9.20
CA LYS A 114 -0.81 4.40 10.03
C LYS A 114 -2.08 3.76 9.46
N SER A 115 -2.38 3.98 8.18
CA SER A 115 -3.53 3.35 7.52
C SER A 115 -3.41 1.82 7.47
N LEU A 116 -2.19 1.29 7.36
CA LEU A 116 -1.91 -0.14 7.35
C LEU A 116 -2.18 -0.76 8.72
N ASN A 117 -1.68 -0.14 9.81
CA ASN A 117 -1.98 -0.53 11.19
C ASN A 117 -3.47 -0.43 11.54
N ASP A 118 -4.19 0.55 10.97
CA ASP A 118 -5.65 0.64 11.10
C ASP A 118 -6.39 -0.49 10.35
N SER A 119 -5.74 -1.12 9.37
CA SER A 119 -6.33 -2.17 8.50
C SER A 119 -5.91 -3.60 8.89
N ILE A 120 -4.80 -3.75 9.62
CA ILE A 120 -4.20 -5.03 9.99
C ILE A 120 -4.22 -5.17 11.51
N GLU A 121 -4.92 -6.19 12.02
CA GLU A 121 -5.06 -6.42 13.46
C GLU A 121 -3.94 -7.30 14.05
N TRP A 122 -3.14 -7.96 13.21
CA TRP A 122 -2.15 -8.97 13.64
C TRP A 122 -0.71 -8.45 13.72
N ALA A 123 -0.46 -7.21 13.30
CA ALA A 123 0.85 -6.57 13.32
C ALA A 123 0.74 -5.10 13.75
N GLU A 124 1.83 -4.58 14.29
CA GLU A 124 2.05 -3.15 14.49
C GLU A 124 3.34 -2.77 13.77
N PHE A 125 3.19 -2.14 12.60
CA PHE A 125 4.31 -1.71 11.78
C PHE A 125 4.87 -0.39 12.33
N GLU A 126 6.15 -0.40 12.67
CA GLU A 126 6.92 0.80 13.03
C GLU A 126 7.84 1.20 11.88
N LEU A 127 8.02 2.51 11.70
CA LEU A 127 9.08 3.03 10.82
C LEU A 127 10.37 3.10 11.63
N ASP A 128 11.41 2.41 11.16
CA ASP A 128 12.74 2.60 11.72
C ASP A 128 13.12 4.09 11.60
N GLU A 129 13.34 4.77 12.73
CA GLU A 129 13.89 6.13 12.72
C GLU A 129 15.30 6.07 12.10
N ALA A 130 15.45 6.68 10.91
CA ALA A 130 16.71 6.79 10.18
C ALA A 130 17.82 7.55 10.94
#